data_AF-A0A956GDF7-F1
#
_entry.id   AF-A0A956GDF7-F1
#
_cell.length_a   1.000
_cell.length_b   1.000
_cell.length_c   1.000
_cell.angle_alpha   90.00
_cell.angle_beta   90.00
_cell.angle_gamma   90.00
#
_symmetry.space_group_name_H-M   'P 1'
#
loop_
_entity.id
_entity.type
_entity.pdbx_description
1 polymer ?
#
loop_
_entity_poly.entity_id
_entity_poly.type
_entity_poly.pdbx_seq_one_letter_code
_entity_poly.pdbx_strand_id
1 'polypeptide(L)'
;MYRDHDAAARIRLDEVAASHSISPDVERVYARRVARIWAGSGALFAAAALVGSFLVHLLVDVLPMLSYRVWHDKLALTLVGALAAAWVLAPLLYLVGRVLAPALLRRAVRQRLAQLHADSTPLEELARREHDAVNAIAAQRAARLERASLTLPLAAVALLAPLSLHAPIALLAFRCGPEAFGDWINLSYRIVGHAHLVLMLLGVHFARRLADGLARGDGAEAQESRPGATAGWHALAWTTLAGALPGVVFLAVPPILVFITGIVFVPASFRLAANASRREAQLLRAPR
;
A
#
# COMPACT_ATOMS: atom_id res chain seq x y z
N MET A 1 -31.55 1.14 -51.24
CA MET A 1 -30.40 2.07 -51.16
C MET A 1 -29.89 2.14 -49.71
N TYR A 2 -29.63 0.97 -49.12
CA TYR A 2 -28.94 0.77 -47.84
C TYR A 2 -27.65 0.04 -48.25
N ARG A 3 -26.55 0.76 -48.51
CA ARG A 3 -25.40 0.13 -49.19
C ARG A 3 -24.01 0.48 -48.68
N ASP A 4 -23.92 1.30 -47.64
CA ASP A 4 -22.64 1.58 -47.01
C ASP A 4 -22.67 1.11 -45.55
N HIS A 5 -22.32 -0.18 -45.36
CA HIS A 5 -22.21 -0.79 -44.04
C HIS A 5 -21.12 -0.12 -43.19
N ASP A 6 -20.11 0.48 -43.82
CA ASP A 6 -19.04 1.20 -43.12
C ASP A 6 -19.52 2.55 -42.61
N ALA A 7 -20.32 3.27 -43.40
CA ALA A 7 -20.95 4.52 -42.94
C ALA A 7 -21.91 4.27 -41.76
N ALA A 8 -22.73 3.21 -41.83
CA ALA A 8 -23.61 2.82 -40.73
C ALA A 8 -22.82 2.41 -39.47
N ALA A 9 -21.73 1.65 -39.64
CA ALA A 9 -20.84 1.29 -38.53
C ALA A 9 -20.16 2.51 -37.90
N ARG A 10 -19.74 3.50 -38.69
CA ARG A 10 -19.14 4.75 -38.18
C ARG A 10 -20.13 5.57 -37.34
N ILE A 11 -21.36 5.76 -37.83
CA ILE A 11 -22.42 6.46 -37.08
C ILE A 11 -22.67 5.74 -35.75
N ARG A 12 -22.79 4.40 -35.80
CA ARG A 12 -22.99 3.60 -34.59
C ARG A 12 -21.79 3.67 -33.63
N LEU A 13 -20.57 3.70 -34.15
CA LEU A 13 -19.36 3.86 -33.34
C LEU A 13 -19.32 5.21 -32.61
N ASP A 14 -19.82 6.29 -33.21
CA ASP A 14 -19.90 7.61 -32.58
C ASP A 14 -20.97 7.65 -31.48
N GLU A 15 -22.15 7.05 -31.71
CA GLU A 15 -23.19 6.87 -30.69
C GLU A 15 -22.69 6.03 -29.51
N VAL A 16 -21.98 4.94 -29.82
CA VAL A 16 -21.37 4.04 -28.84
C VAL A 16 -20.25 4.75 -28.08
N ALA A 17 -19.41 5.55 -28.74
CA ALA A 17 -18.38 6.35 -28.08
C ALA A 17 -18.97 7.40 -27.13
N ALA A 18 -20.11 8.01 -27.50
CA ALA A 18 -20.79 8.99 -26.68
C ALA A 18 -21.48 8.37 -25.45
N SER A 19 -21.94 7.11 -25.57
CA SER A 19 -22.67 6.40 -24.51
C SER A 19 -21.77 5.58 -23.56
N HIS A 20 -20.58 5.16 -24.00
CA HIS A 20 -19.70 4.29 -23.20
C HIS A 20 -18.89 5.08 -22.19
N SER A 21 -19.50 5.36 -21.05
CA SER A 21 -18.80 5.79 -19.85
C SER A 21 -18.17 4.61 -19.10
N ILE A 22 -17.01 4.83 -18.50
CA ILE A 22 -16.43 3.84 -17.57
C ILE A 22 -17.39 3.72 -16.39
N SER A 23 -17.78 2.50 -16.04
CA SER A 23 -18.65 2.28 -14.89
C SER A 23 -18.08 2.96 -13.64
N PRO A 24 -18.91 3.68 -12.86
CA PRO A 24 -18.49 4.33 -11.62
C PRO A 24 -17.83 3.38 -10.62
N ASP A 25 -18.17 2.09 -10.63
CA ASP A 25 -17.55 1.10 -9.74
C ASP A 25 -16.10 0.80 -10.09
N VAL A 26 -15.82 0.58 -11.38
CA VAL A 26 -14.44 0.38 -11.85
C VAL A 26 -13.60 1.63 -11.62
N GLU A 27 -14.16 2.81 -11.90
CA GLU A 27 -13.47 4.08 -11.66
C GLU A 27 -13.14 4.27 -10.16
N ARG A 28 -14.11 3.97 -9.26
CA ARG A 28 -13.91 4.02 -7.80
C ARG A 28 -12.85 3.04 -7.30
N VAL A 29 -12.87 1.80 -7.78
CA VAL A 29 -11.87 0.78 -7.40
C VAL A 29 -10.48 1.20 -7.87
N TYR A 30 -10.35 1.62 -9.13
CA TYR A 30 -9.09 2.12 -9.67
C TYR A 30 -8.55 3.30 -8.84
N ALA A 31 -9.40 4.29 -8.54
CA ALA A 31 -8.99 5.46 -7.78
C ALA A 31 -8.51 5.13 -6.36
N ARG A 32 -9.19 4.21 -5.66
CA ARG A 32 -8.74 3.75 -4.34
C ARG A 32 -7.40 3.04 -4.39
N ARG A 33 -7.17 2.20 -5.40
CA ARG A 33 -5.89 1.49 -5.58
C ARG A 33 -4.74 2.44 -5.85
N VAL A 34 -4.92 3.41 -6.76
CA VAL A 34 -3.92 4.47 -7.02
C VAL A 34 -3.64 5.27 -5.75
N ALA A 35 -4.68 5.71 -5.04
CA ALA A 35 -4.54 6.45 -3.78
C ALA A 35 -3.75 5.68 -2.72
N ARG A 36 -4.02 4.38 -2.53
CA ARG A 36 -3.25 3.51 -1.62
C ARG A 36 -1.80 3.35 -2.05
N ILE A 37 -1.54 3.22 -3.35
CA ILE A 37 -0.17 3.14 -3.90
C ILE A 37 0.60 4.43 -3.57
N TRP A 38 0.03 5.59 -3.87
CA TRP A 38 0.68 6.88 -3.65
C TRP A 38 0.96 7.13 -2.17
N ALA A 39 -0.04 6.91 -1.32
CA ALA A 39 0.11 7.03 0.13
C ALA A 39 1.14 6.05 0.68
N GLY A 40 1.07 4.78 0.27
CA GLY A 40 2.01 3.74 0.68
C GLY A 40 3.44 4.02 0.22
N SER A 41 3.64 4.50 -1.00
CA SER A 41 4.95 4.90 -1.53
C SER A 41 5.55 6.06 -0.74
N GLY A 42 4.78 7.12 -0.47
CA GLY A 42 5.27 8.26 0.30
C GLY A 42 5.62 7.89 1.74
N ALA A 43 4.79 7.08 2.38
CA ALA A 43 5.05 6.58 3.73
C ALA A 43 6.28 5.65 3.76
N LEU A 44 6.45 4.77 2.77
CA LEU A 44 7.62 3.90 2.67
C LEU A 44 8.91 4.70 2.40
N PHE A 45 8.83 5.77 1.59
CA PHE A 45 9.95 6.69 1.39
C PHE A 45 10.36 7.36 2.70
N ALA A 46 9.41 7.84 3.50
CA ALA A 46 9.70 8.41 4.81
C ALA A 46 10.29 7.36 5.78
N ALA A 47 9.78 6.13 5.77
CA ALA A 47 10.38 5.03 6.54
C ALA A 47 11.82 4.74 6.10
N ALA A 48 12.09 4.70 4.79
CA ALA A 48 13.43 4.52 4.26
C ALA A 48 14.37 5.68 4.65
N ALA A 49 13.87 6.91 4.68
CA ALA A 49 14.64 8.07 5.15
C ALA A 49 14.99 7.97 6.65
N LEU A 50 14.08 7.46 7.49
CA LEU A 50 14.36 7.16 8.90
C LEU A 50 15.48 6.12 9.03
N VAL A 51 15.39 5.01 8.29
CA VAL A 51 16.42 3.97 8.27
C VAL A 51 17.76 4.52 7.78
N GLY A 52 17.76 5.29 6.70
CA GLY A 52 18.97 5.89 6.14
C GLY A 52 19.65 6.85 7.11
N SER A 53 18.86 7.73 7.75
CA SER A 53 19.37 8.67 8.76
C SER A 53 20.00 7.93 9.94
N PHE A 54 19.38 6.83 10.37
CA PHE A 54 19.93 5.96 11.40
C PHE A 54 21.25 5.30 10.98
N LEU A 55 21.33 4.73 9.77
CA LEU A 55 22.55 4.07 9.29
C LEU A 55 23.71 5.05 9.12
N VAL A 56 23.44 6.26 8.63
CA VAL A 56 24.45 7.33 8.55
C VAL A 56 24.97 7.67 9.95
N HIS A 57 24.09 7.77 10.94
CA HIS A 57 24.51 8.05 12.31
C HIS A 57 25.32 6.91 12.92
N LEU A 58 24.92 5.66 12.69
CA LEU A 58 25.69 4.49 13.13
C LEU A 58 27.11 4.49 12.54
N LEU A 59 27.27 4.90 11.29
CA LEU A 59 28.58 5.03 10.64
C LEU A 59 29.42 6.17 11.24
N VAL A 60 28.78 7.31 11.56
CA VAL A 60 29.44 8.46 12.20
C VAL A 60 29.87 8.12 13.64
N ASP A 61 29.04 7.41 14.41
CA ASP A 61 29.36 6.96 15.78
C ASP A 61 30.62 6.08 15.82
N VAL A 62 30.90 5.33 14.75
CA VAL A 62 32.10 4.47 14.63
C VAL A 62 33.36 5.29 14.27
N LEU A 63 33.22 6.54 13.81
CA LEU A 63 34.31 7.43 13.43
C LEU A 63 34.59 8.45 14.56
N PRO A 64 35.54 8.20 15.48
CA PRO A 64 35.75 8.98 16.70
C PRO A 64 36.24 10.43 16.49
N MET A 65 36.38 10.91 15.25
CA MET A 65 36.91 12.25 14.93
C MET A 65 35.85 13.35 14.79
N LEU A 66 34.55 13.03 14.71
CA LEU A 66 33.48 14.02 14.52
C LEU A 66 32.68 14.21 15.82
N SER A 67 32.41 15.48 16.17
CA SER A 67 31.79 15.89 17.43
C SER A 67 30.45 15.18 17.72
N TYR A 68 30.49 14.11 18.52
CA TYR A 68 29.35 13.27 18.93
C TYR A 68 28.09 14.06 19.34
N ARG A 69 28.27 15.13 20.12
CA ARG A 69 27.14 15.89 20.71
C ARG A 69 26.27 16.63 19.70
N VAL A 70 26.87 17.23 18.66
CA VAL A 70 26.12 18.03 17.67
C VAL A 70 25.27 17.15 16.74
N TRP A 71 25.71 15.91 16.51
CA TRP A 71 24.99 14.97 15.66
C TRP A 71 23.83 14.27 16.37
N HIS A 72 23.93 14.08 17.69
CA HIS A 72 22.91 13.41 18.49
C HIS A 72 21.61 14.22 18.56
N ASP A 73 21.68 15.52 18.90
CA ASP A 73 20.49 16.38 19.03
C ASP A 73 19.77 16.54 17.69
N LYS A 74 20.54 16.64 16.60
CA LYS A 74 20.00 16.73 15.23
C LYS A 74 19.31 15.44 14.80
N LEU A 75 19.82 14.27 15.19
CA LEU A 75 19.22 12.99 14.82
C LEU A 75 17.84 12.83 15.44
N ALA A 76 17.71 13.09 16.75
CA ALA A 76 16.44 12.96 17.46
C ALA A 76 15.33 13.79 16.80
N LEU A 77 15.61 15.07 16.53
CA LEU A 77 14.67 15.97 15.83
C LEU A 77 14.37 15.50 14.40
N THR A 78 15.38 15.00 13.68
CA THR A 78 15.20 14.47 12.31
C THR A 78 14.28 13.25 12.30
N LEU A 79 14.43 12.32 13.25
CA LEU A 79 13.61 11.12 13.35
C LEU A 79 12.14 11.48 13.66
N VAL A 80 11.92 12.37 14.64
CA VAL A 80 10.57 12.83 14.98
C VAL A 80 9.94 13.60 13.82
N GLY A 81 10.69 14.50 13.19
CA GLY A 81 10.25 15.27 12.04
C GLY A 81 9.86 14.39 10.84
N ALA A 82 10.67 13.38 10.51
CA ALA A 82 10.38 12.44 9.44
C ALA A 82 9.17 11.55 9.75
N LEU A 83 8.99 11.12 10.99
CA LEU A 83 7.80 10.38 11.42
C LEU A 83 6.53 11.24 11.29
N ALA A 84 6.58 12.49 11.76
CA ALA A 84 5.46 13.44 11.63
C ALA A 84 5.14 13.75 10.16
N ALA A 85 6.18 13.98 9.35
CA ALA A 85 6.03 14.21 7.92
C ALA A 85 5.37 13.02 7.21
N ALA A 86 5.68 11.77 7.60
CA ALA A 86 5.03 10.59 7.04
C ALA A 86 3.51 10.60 7.26
N TRP A 87 3.06 10.96 8.47
CA TRP A 87 1.64 11.02 8.83
C TRP A 87 0.87 12.15 8.16
N VAL A 88 1.54 13.25 7.83
CA VAL A 88 0.93 14.35 7.07
C VAL A 88 0.95 14.06 5.57
N LEU A 89 2.06 13.55 5.04
CA LEU A 89 2.24 13.35 3.60
C LEU A 89 1.40 12.18 3.07
N ALA A 90 1.26 11.09 3.83
CA ALA A 90 0.48 9.93 3.40
C ALA A 90 -1.00 10.25 3.07
N PRO A 91 -1.78 10.92 3.92
CA PRO A 91 -3.16 11.29 3.58
C PRO A 91 -3.23 12.32 2.46
N LEU A 92 -2.29 13.27 2.37
CA LEU A 92 -2.23 14.21 1.25
C LEU A 92 -2.03 13.47 -0.08
N LEU A 93 -1.05 12.57 -0.14
CA LEU A 93 -0.80 11.73 -1.31
C LEU A 93 -1.97 10.80 -1.64
N TYR A 94 -2.68 10.30 -0.62
CA TYR A 94 -3.92 9.55 -0.83
C TYR A 94 -4.98 10.40 -1.54
N LEU A 95 -5.21 11.62 -1.05
CA LEU A 95 -6.21 12.54 -1.62
C LEU A 95 -5.83 12.94 -3.05
N VAL A 96 -4.57 13.33 -3.29
CA VAL A 96 -4.08 13.68 -4.62
C VAL A 96 -4.23 12.49 -5.58
N GLY A 97 -3.78 11.30 -5.18
CA GLY A 97 -3.90 10.08 -5.98
C GLY A 97 -5.36 9.76 -6.30
N ARG A 98 -6.28 9.95 -5.34
CA ARG A 98 -7.71 9.71 -5.52
C ARG A 98 -8.36 10.68 -6.50
N VAL A 99 -7.99 11.96 -6.46
CA VAL A 99 -8.54 13.01 -7.34
C VAL A 99 -8.01 12.85 -8.77
N LEU A 100 -6.72 12.53 -8.94
CA LEU A 100 -6.10 12.43 -10.27
C LEU A 100 -6.40 11.10 -10.99
N ALA A 101 -6.71 10.02 -10.25
CA ALA A 101 -6.86 8.69 -10.82
C ALA A 101 -7.92 8.55 -11.93
N PRO A 102 -9.14 9.15 -11.83
CA PRO A 102 -10.11 9.12 -12.92
C PRO A 102 -9.57 9.63 -14.26
N ALA A 103 -8.85 10.76 -14.23
CA ALA A 103 -8.26 11.35 -15.43
C ALA A 103 -7.17 10.43 -16.03
N LEU A 104 -6.33 9.84 -15.16
CA LEU A 104 -5.31 8.88 -15.57
C LEU A 104 -5.92 7.62 -16.19
N LEU A 105 -7.01 7.10 -15.61
CA LEU A 105 -7.72 5.93 -16.14
C LEU A 105 -8.31 6.22 -17.52
N ARG A 106 -9.05 7.33 -17.66
CA ARG A 106 -9.66 7.72 -18.94
C ARG A 106 -8.60 7.90 -20.03
N ARG A 107 -7.47 8.53 -19.71
CA ARG A 107 -6.34 8.66 -20.65
C ARG A 107 -5.78 7.30 -21.05
N ALA A 108 -5.53 6.41 -20.09
CA ALA A 108 -4.97 5.08 -20.35
C ALA A 108 -5.91 4.18 -21.15
N VAL A 109 -7.22 4.27 -20.90
CA VAL A 109 -8.26 3.54 -21.67
C VAL A 109 -8.34 4.07 -23.09
N ARG A 110 -8.42 5.40 -23.28
CA ARG A 110 -8.43 6.02 -24.62
C ARG A 110 -7.21 5.65 -25.45
N GLN A 111 -6.02 5.69 -24.85
CA GLN A 111 -4.78 5.28 -25.53
C GLN A 111 -4.82 3.80 -25.94
N ARG A 112 -5.33 2.92 -25.08
CA ARG A 112 -5.42 1.49 -25.40
C ARG A 112 -6.45 1.21 -26.48
N LEU A 113 -7.58 1.90 -26.47
CA LEU A 113 -8.60 1.79 -27.52
C LEU A 113 -8.04 2.28 -28.86
N ALA A 114 -7.38 3.45 -28.89
CA ALA A 114 -6.76 3.96 -30.11
C ALA A 114 -5.73 2.99 -30.71
N GLN A 115 -4.94 2.32 -29.87
CA GLN A 115 -4.01 1.27 -30.32
C GLN A 115 -4.73 0.08 -30.95
N LEU A 116 -5.85 -0.36 -30.35
CA LEU A 116 -6.63 -1.46 -30.91
C LEU A 116 -7.29 -1.07 -32.23
N HIS A 117 -7.76 0.18 -32.36
CA HIS A 117 -8.43 0.67 -33.58
C HIS A 117 -7.48 0.78 -34.78
N ALA A 118 -6.20 1.11 -34.54
CA ALA A 118 -5.20 1.21 -35.61
C ALA A 118 -5.06 -0.10 -36.44
N ASP A 119 -5.37 -1.24 -35.82
CA ASP A 119 -5.19 -2.57 -36.42
C ASP A 119 -6.50 -3.25 -36.82
N SER A 120 -7.66 -2.58 -36.71
CA SER A 120 -8.99 -3.22 -36.78
C SER A 120 -9.88 -2.69 -37.92
N THR A 121 -10.77 -3.54 -38.43
CA THR A 121 -11.84 -3.10 -39.35
C THR A 121 -13.02 -2.45 -38.58
N PRO A 122 -13.81 -1.54 -39.21
CA PRO A 122 -14.91 -0.85 -38.53
C PRO A 122 -15.97 -1.77 -37.91
N LEU A 123 -16.25 -2.92 -38.53
CA LEU A 123 -17.21 -3.91 -38.02
C LEU A 123 -16.68 -4.69 -36.81
N GLU A 124 -15.40 -5.08 -36.82
CA GLU A 124 -14.76 -5.70 -35.65
C GLU A 124 -14.67 -4.73 -34.47
N GLU A 125 -14.54 -3.43 -34.76
CA GLU A 125 -14.53 -2.38 -33.77
C GLU A 125 -15.91 -2.19 -33.14
N LEU A 126 -16.98 -2.20 -33.95
CA LEU A 126 -18.34 -2.13 -33.45
C LEU A 126 -18.67 -3.34 -32.55
N ALA A 127 -18.39 -4.56 -33.01
CA ALA A 127 -18.62 -5.78 -32.23
C ALA A 127 -17.84 -5.76 -30.90
N ARG A 128 -16.61 -5.23 -30.89
CA ARG A 128 -15.81 -5.07 -29.67
C ARG A 128 -16.39 -4.04 -28.71
N ARG A 129 -16.84 -2.89 -29.22
CA ARG A 129 -17.39 -1.84 -28.37
C ARG A 129 -18.75 -2.24 -27.80
N GLU A 130 -19.57 -2.96 -28.56
CA GLU A 130 -20.83 -3.54 -28.07
C GLU A 130 -20.61 -4.60 -26.97
N HIS A 131 -19.43 -5.21 -26.89
CA HIS A 131 -19.07 -6.23 -25.90
C HIS A 131 -18.35 -5.70 -24.64
N ASP A 132 -18.67 -4.48 -24.20
CA ASP A 132 -18.20 -3.96 -22.91
C ASP A 132 -16.67 -3.75 -22.81
N ALA A 133 -15.97 -3.64 -23.95
CA ALA A 133 -14.51 -3.58 -24.00
C ALA A 133 -13.90 -2.43 -23.17
N VAL A 134 -14.59 -1.28 -23.07
CA VAL A 134 -14.16 -0.13 -22.25
C VAL A 134 -14.05 -0.53 -20.77
N ASN A 135 -15.10 -1.17 -20.25
CA ASN A 135 -15.16 -1.64 -18.88
C ASN A 135 -14.17 -2.77 -18.63
N ALA A 136 -14.01 -3.70 -19.57
CA ALA A 136 -13.04 -4.78 -19.49
C ALA A 136 -11.59 -4.26 -19.41
N ILE A 137 -11.21 -3.30 -20.27
CA ILE A 137 -9.88 -2.67 -20.25
C ILE A 137 -9.66 -1.93 -18.93
N ALA A 138 -10.65 -1.16 -18.48
CA ALA A 138 -10.55 -0.40 -17.24
C ALA A 138 -10.46 -1.32 -16.01
N ALA A 139 -11.25 -2.39 -15.96
CA ALA A 139 -11.21 -3.40 -14.90
C ALA A 139 -9.86 -4.15 -14.89
N GLN A 140 -9.34 -4.52 -16.06
CA GLN A 140 -8.03 -5.14 -16.19
C GLN A 140 -6.91 -4.22 -15.67
N ARG A 141 -6.97 -2.92 -16.00
CA ARG A 141 -6.02 -1.92 -15.46
C ARG A 141 -6.11 -1.82 -13.95
N ALA A 142 -7.31 -1.76 -13.39
CA ALA A 142 -7.51 -1.78 -11.95
C ALA A 142 -6.92 -3.05 -11.33
N ALA A 143 -7.17 -4.22 -11.91
CA ALA A 143 -6.66 -5.52 -11.43
C ALA A 143 -5.13 -5.57 -11.36
N ARG A 144 -4.43 -5.00 -12.36
CA ARG A 144 -2.95 -4.94 -12.36
C ARG A 144 -2.37 -4.13 -11.19
N LEU A 145 -3.12 -3.20 -10.63
CA LEU A 145 -2.70 -2.38 -9.50
C LEU A 145 -2.93 -3.06 -8.13
N GLU A 146 -3.67 -4.17 -8.08
CA GLU A 146 -4.07 -4.82 -6.84
C GLU A 146 -2.87 -5.11 -5.94
N ARG A 147 -1.87 -5.81 -6.49
CA ARG A 147 -0.66 -6.21 -5.76
C ARG A 147 0.05 -5.01 -5.12
N ALA A 148 0.37 -3.98 -5.92
CA ALA A 148 1.04 -2.78 -5.42
C ALA A 148 0.21 -2.02 -4.39
N SER A 149 -1.11 -1.95 -4.58
CA SER A 149 -2.04 -1.26 -3.68
C SER A 149 -2.21 -1.94 -2.32
N LEU A 150 -1.74 -3.18 -2.19
CA LEU A 150 -1.70 -3.92 -0.93
C LEU A 150 -0.30 -3.93 -0.32
N THR A 151 0.73 -4.21 -1.13
CA THR A 151 2.10 -4.38 -0.63
C THR A 151 2.66 -3.09 -0.04
N LEU A 152 2.48 -1.96 -0.74
CA LEU A 152 3.07 -0.68 -0.32
C LEU A 152 2.49 -0.18 1.01
N PRO A 153 1.16 -0.06 1.18
CA PRO A 153 0.62 0.39 2.46
C PRO A 153 0.88 -0.60 3.61
N LEU A 154 0.85 -1.92 3.37
CA LEU A 154 1.17 -2.89 4.43
C LEU A 154 2.64 -2.81 4.85
N ALA A 155 3.56 -2.64 3.89
CA ALA A 155 4.97 -2.43 4.20
C ALA A 155 5.18 -1.13 4.99
N ALA A 156 4.54 -0.03 4.58
CA ALA A 156 4.62 1.24 5.28
C ALA A 156 4.06 1.16 6.72
N VAL A 157 2.89 0.53 6.91
CA VAL A 157 2.29 0.32 8.23
C VAL A 157 3.20 -0.54 9.11
N ALA A 158 3.79 -1.61 8.58
CA ALA A 158 4.69 -2.48 9.33
C ALA A 158 5.92 -1.74 9.88
N LEU A 159 6.44 -0.76 9.14
CA LEU A 159 7.62 0.01 9.54
C LEU A 159 7.27 1.21 10.44
N LEU A 160 6.18 1.91 10.15
CA LEU A 160 5.85 3.18 10.81
C LEU A 160 4.93 3.02 12.01
N ALA A 161 3.97 2.10 11.97
CA ALA A 161 2.96 1.98 13.03
C ALA A 161 3.55 1.68 14.40
N PRO A 162 4.51 0.74 14.57
CA PRO A 162 5.14 0.49 15.87
C PRO A 162 5.77 1.76 16.45
N LEU A 163 6.57 2.47 15.65
CA LEU A 163 7.22 3.73 16.04
C LEU A 163 6.21 4.82 16.42
N SER A 164 5.11 4.88 15.68
CA SER A 164 4.04 5.86 15.91
C SER A 164 3.25 5.58 17.17
N LEU A 165 3.05 4.30 17.53
CA LEU A 165 2.37 3.91 18.75
C LEU A 165 3.17 4.24 20.02
N HIS A 166 4.49 4.40 19.91
CA HIS A 166 5.30 4.90 21.02
C HIS A 166 5.05 6.37 21.32
N ALA A 167 4.69 7.21 20.34
CA ALA A 167 4.47 8.64 20.54
C ALA A 167 3.40 8.98 21.60
N PRO A 168 2.17 8.42 21.55
CA PRO A 168 1.18 8.70 22.60
C PRO A 168 1.61 8.16 23.96
N ILE A 169 2.35 7.04 24.02
CA ILE A 169 2.85 6.51 25.30
C ILE A 169 3.92 7.45 25.88
N ALA A 170 4.86 7.92 25.06
CA ALA A 170 5.88 8.89 25.45
C ALA A 170 5.28 10.19 25.98
N LEU A 171 4.29 10.71 25.25
CA LEU A 171 3.65 11.97 25.59
C LEU A 171 2.75 11.85 26.83
N LEU A 172 1.89 10.83 26.88
CA LEU A 172 0.85 10.72 27.92
C LEU A 172 1.35 10.07 29.21
N ALA A 173 2.20 9.04 29.12
CA ALA A 173 2.65 8.30 30.30
C ALA A 173 3.94 8.88 30.91
N PHE A 174 4.87 9.33 30.06
CA PHE A 174 6.20 9.75 30.51
C PHE A 174 6.46 11.27 30.40
N ARG A 175 5.55 12.02 29.76
CA ARG A 175 5.70 13.47 29.50
C ARG A 175 7.03 13.82 28.82
N CYS A 176 7.51 12.94 27.94
CA CYS A 176 8.77 13.14 27.22
C CYS A 176 8.64 14.30 26.21
N GLY A 177 9.64 15.18 26.18
CA GLY A 177 9.81 16.15 25.09
C GLY A 177 10.26 15.47 23.77
N PRO A 178 10.28 16.21 22.65
CA PRO A 178 10.66 15.67 21.34
C PRO A 178 12.06 15.03 21.28
N GLU A 179 13.02 15.60 22.01
CA GLU A 179 14.39 15.07 22.10
C GLU A 179 14.42 13.69 22.76
N ALA A 180 13.88 13.58 23.98
CA ALA A 180 13.77 12.31 24.70
C ALA A 180 12.99 11.24 23.92
N PHE A 181 11.96 11.65 23.16
CA PHE A 181 11.24 10.74 22.27
C PHE A 181 12.09 10.29 21.07
N GLY A 182 12.88 11.18 20.48
CA GLY A 182 13.83 10.82 19.41
C GLY A 182 14.91 9.85 19.90
N ASP A 183 15.42 10.03 21.11
CA ASP A 183 16.36 9.11 21.76
C ASP A 183 15.72 7.73 21.97
N TRP A 184 14.47 7.71 22.43
CA TRP A 184 13.72 6.47 22.56
C TRP A 184 13.50 5.79 21.20
N ILE A 185 13.13 6.52 20.14
CA ILE A 185 13.01 5.95 18.80
C ILE A 185 14.35 5.36 18.34
N ASN A 186 15.45 6.08 18.54
CA ASN A 186 16.79 5.61 18.16
C ASN A 186 17.13 4.29 18.88
N LEU A 187 16.88 4.22 20.20
CA LEU A 187 17.08 3.00 20.99
C LEU A 187 16.17 1.85 20.51
N SER A 188 14.88 2.11 20.32
CA SER A 188 13.91 1.13 19.82
C SER A 188 14.32 0.61 18.45
N TYR A 189 14.80 1.46 17.55
CA TYR A 189 15.25 1.04 16.23
C TYR A 189 16.46 0.10 16.30
N ARG A 190 17.44 0.39 17.18
CA ARG A 190 18.61 -0.48 17.43
C ARG A 190 18.20 -1.86 17.94
N ILE A 191 17.24 -1.92 18.86
CA ILE A 191 16.86 -3.17 19.52
C ILE A 191 15.85 -3.95 18.67
N VAL A 192 14.77 -3.34 18.20
CA VAL A 192 13.64 -4.03 17.56
C VAL A 192 13.45 -3.70 16.07
N GLY A 193 14.30 -2.89 15.46
CA GLY A 193 14.17 -2.51 14.04
C GLY A 193 14.14 -3.72 13.09
N HIS A 194 14.91 -4.77 13.38
CA HIS A 194 14.90 -6.01 12.62
C HIS A 194 13.54 -6.75 12.69
N ALA A 195 12.80 -6.66 13.80
CA ALA A 195 11.47 -7.23 13.92
C ALA A 195 10.47 -6.51 12.98
N HIS A 196 10.59 -5.18 12.82
CA HIS A 196 9.78 -4.43 11.87
C HIS A 196 10.03 -4.87 10.41
N LEU A 197 11.28 -5.21 10.07
CA LEU A 197 11.62 -5.77 8.76
C LEU A 197 10.96 -7.14 8.55
N VAL A 198 10.97 -8.01 9.56
CA VAL A 198 10.26 -9.30 9.49
C VAL A 198 8.77 -9.09 9.27
N LEU A 199 8.14 -8.18 10.02
CA LEU A 199 6.73 -7.85 9.85
C LEU A 199 6.44 -7.31 8.44
N MET A 200 7.28 -6.42 7.93
CA MET A 200 7.19 -5.87 6.57
C MET A 200 7.23 -6.99 5.53
N LEU A 201 8.20 -7.91 5.62
CA LEU A 201 8.36 -9.02 4.69
C LEU A 201 7.14 -9.97 4.72
N LEU A 202 6.63 -10.28 5.92
CA LEU A 202 5.43 -11.11 6.08
C LEU A 202 4.18 -10.41 5.51
N GLY A 203 4.04 -9.10 5.71
CA GLY A 203 2.97 -8.29 5.11
C GLY A 203 3.04 -8.26 3.58
N VAL A 204 4.23 -8.10 3.00
CA VAL A 204 4.45 -8.15 1.54
C VAL A 204 4.13 -9.53 0.99
N HIS A 205 4.57 -10.60 1.66
CA HIS A 205 4.28 -11.98 1.25
C HIS A 205 2.77 -12.26 1.27
N PHE A 206 2.08 -11.85 2.33
CA PHE A 206 0.63 -11.94 2.44
C PHE A 206 -0.09 -11.18 1.31
N ALA A 207 0.29 -9.91 1.08
CA ALA A 207 -0.29 -9.07 0.03
C ALA A 207 -0.13 -9.67 -1.37
N ARG A 208 1.04 -10.22 -1.69
CA ARG A 208 1.31 -10.91 -2.97
C ARG A 208 0.42 -12.13 -3.13
N ARG A 209 0.38 -13.02 -2.12
CA ARG A 209 -0.47 -14.21 -2.15
C ARG A 209 -1.96 -13.87 -2.30
N LEU A 210 -2.42 -12.83 -1.60
CA LEU A 210 -3.80 -12.36 -1.69
C LEU A 210 -4.11 -11.84 -3.10
N ALA A 211 -3.27 -10.99 -3.66
CA ALA A 211 -3.45 -10.45 -5.00
C ALA A 211 -3.45 -11.55 -6.08
N ASP A 212 -2.55 -12.52 -5.95
CA ASP A 212 -2.39 -13.61 -6.91
C ASP A 212 -3.58 -14.57 -6.86
N GLY A 213 -4.08 -14.91 -5.66
CA GLY A 213 -5.30 -15.71 -5.49
C GLY A 213 -6.54 -15.02 -6.08
N LEU A 214 -6.67 -13.70 -5.91
CA LEU A 214 -7.77 -12.94 -6.50
C LEU A 214 -7.70 -12.90 -8.03
N ALA A 215 -6.49 -12.82 -8.59
CA ALA A 215 -6.27 -12.80 -10.04
C ALA A 215 -6.60 -14.14 -10.72
N ARG A 216 -6.36 -15.28 -10.05
CA ARG A 216 -6.66 -16.61 -10.58
C ARG A 216 -8.13 -16.99 -10.58
N GLY A 217 -8.98 -16.22 -9.89
CA GLY A 217 -10.40 -16.56 -9.77
C GLY A 217 -10.72 -17.50 -8.62
N ASP A 218 -9.70 -17.97 -7.87
CA ASP A 218 -9.79 -18.83 -6.66
C ASP A 218 -10.59 -18.21 -5.50
N GLY A 219 -11.33 -17.13 -5.73
CA GLY A 219 -11.97 -16.29 -4.72
C GLY A 219 -12.90 -17.03 -3.75
N ALA A 220 -13.41 -18.21 -4.13
CA ALA A 220 -14.24 -19.08 -3.30
C ALA A 220 -13.45 -20.11 -2.48
N GLU A 221 -12.37 -20.71 -3.02
CA GLU A 221 -11.53 -21.67 -2.27
C GLU A 221 -10.42 -20.99 -1.44
N ALA A 222 -9.83 -19.90 -1.96
CA ALA A 222 -8.96 -19.01 -1.20
C ALA A 222 -9.73 -18.25 -0.09
N GLN A 223 -11.06 -18.36 -0.07
CA GLN A 223 -11.96 -17.79 0.93
C GLN A 223 -11.81 -18.50 2.30
N GLU A 224 -11.50 -19.80 2.30
CA GLU A 224 -11.48 -20.66 3.50
C GLU A 224 -10.08 -20.85 4.09
N SER A 225 -9.01 -20.83 3.29
CA SER A 225 -7.72 -21.37 3.76
C SER A 225 -6.91 -20.48 4.72
N ARG A 226 -7.35 -19.24 5.02
CA ARG A 226 -6.94 -18.45 6.22
C ARG A 226 -7.64 -17.07 6.22
N PRO A 227 -8.48 -16.77 7.23
CA PRO A 227 -8.95 -15.40 7.47
C PRO A 227 -7.74 -14.44 7.55
N GLY A 228 -7.84 -13.22 7.00
CA GLY A 228 -6.75 -12.24 7.08
C GLY A 228 -6.26 -12.01 8.51
N ALA A 229 -7.13 -12.17 9.50
CA ALA A 229 -6.77 -12.16 10.92
C ALA A 229 -5.77 -13.27 11.31
N THR A 230 -5.96 -14.51 10.85
CA THR A 230 -5.05 -15.64 11.14
C THR A 230 -3.66 -15.40 10.56
N ALA A 231 -3.58 -14.84 9.35
CA ALA A 231 -2.30 -14.42 8.76
C ALA A 231 -1.63 -13.32 9.59
N GLY A 232 -2.40 -12.35 10.09
CA GLY A 232 -1.90 -11.31 10.99
C GLY A 232 -1.41 -11.86 12.33
N TRP A 233 -2.11 -12.80 12.95
CA TRP A 233 -1.66 -13.48 14.18
C TRP A 233 -0.36 -14.24 13.97
N HIS A 234 -0.24 -14.96 12.85
CA HIS A 234 1.01 -15.63 12.48
C HIS A 234 2.15 -14.63 12.27
N ALA A 235 1.87 -13.50 11.60
CA ALA A 235 2.85 -12.43 11.42
C ALA A 235 3.30 -11.82 12.76
N LEU A 236 2.38 -11.60 13.69
CA LEU A 236 2.67 -11.13 15.03
C LEU A 236 3.56 -12.12 15.80
N ALA A 237 3.25 -13.42 15.75
CA ALA A 237 4.03 -14.46 16.42
C ALA A 237 5.48 -14.47 15.93
N TRP A 238 5.69 -14.48 14.60
CA TRP A 238 7.03 -14.43 14.02
C TRP A 238 7.77 -13.13 14.29
N THR A 239 7.06 -11.99 14.27
CA THR A 239 7.64 -10.68 14.59
C THR A 239 8.09 -10.62 16.06
N THR A 240 7.28 -11.18 16.97
CA THR A 240 7.60 -11.28 18.40
C THR A 240 8.83 -12.17 18.63
N LEU A 241 8.88 -13.33 17.94
CA LEU A 241 10.02 -14.24 18.00
C LEU A 241 11.28 -13.58 17.44
N ALA A 242 11.17 -12.86 16.32
CA ALA A 242 12.28 -12.09 15.76
C ALA A 242 12.81 -11.08 16.77
N GLY A 243 11.92 -10.30 17.40
CA GLY A 243 12.27 -9.33 18.45
C GLY A 243 12.94 -9.94 19.69
N ALA A 244 12.84 -11.26 19.89
CA ALA A 244 13.56 -11.96 20.95
C ALA A 244 15.05 -12.17 20.64
N LEU A 245 15.49 -12.09 19.38
CA LEU A 245 16.87 -12.40 18.99
C LEU A 245 17.91 -11.52 19.70
N PRO A 246 17.73 -10.19 19.83
CA PRO A 246 18.62 -9.38 20.69
C PRO A 246 18.24 -9.51 22.18
N GLY A 247 16.98 -9.84 22.47
CA GLY A 247 16.41 -9.89 23.82
C GLY A 247 16.86 -11.08 24.68
N VAL A 248 17.33 -12.19 24.09
CA VAL A 248 18.00 -13.27 24.83
C VAL A 248 19.27 -12.74 25.54
N VAL A 249 19.86 -11.66 25.05
CA VAL A 249 21.03 -10.99 25.66
C VAL A 249 20.62 -9.95 26.73
N PHE A 250 19.39 -9.39 26.69
CA PHE A 250 18.98 -8.22 27.49
C PHE A 250 17.66 -8.37 28.30
N LEU A 251 17.32 -9.55 28.83
CA LEU A 251 16.25 -9.78 29.85
C LEU A 251 14.77 -9.82 29.39
N ALA A 252 14.42 -10.38 28.23
CA ALA A 252 13.02 -10.72 27.82
C ALA A 252 11.96 -9.59 27.81
N VAL A 253 12.29 -8.36 28.21
CA VAL A 253 11.45 -7.16 28.07
C VAL A 253 11.08 -6.88 26.60
N PRO A 254 11.97 -7.07 25.60
CA PRO A 254 11.64 -6.70 24.21
C PRO A 254 10.48 -7.51 23.59
N PRO A 255 10.40 -8.86 23.71
CA PRO A 255 9.29 -9.63 23.14
C PRO A 255 7.91 -9.26 23.68
N ILE A 256 7.77 -9.01 24.98
CA ILE A 256 6.48 -8.66 25.58
C ILE A 256 5.99 -7.32 25.03
N LEU A 257 6.89 -6.33 24.91
CA LEU A 257 6.55 -5.03 24.34
C LEU A 257 6.18 -5.11 22.85
N VAL A 258 6.92 -5.91 22.07
CA VAL A 258 6.59 -6.17 20.65
C VAL A 258 5.22 -6.82 20.50
N PHE A 259 4.90 -7.80 21.35
CA PHE A 259 3.60 -8.46 21.33
C PHE A 259 2.46 -7.49 21.70
N ILE A 260 2.59 -6.75 22.80
CA ILE A 260 1.57 -5.80 23.28
C ILE A 260 1.31 -4.70 22.25
N THR A 261 2.38 -4.12 21.69
CA THR A 261 2.23 -3.09 20.65
C THR A 261 1.58 -3.67 19.39
N GLY A 262 1.92 -4.90 19.02
CA GLY A 262 1.44 -5.58 17.82
C GLY A 262 0.03 -6.19 17.89
N ILE A 263 -0.48 -6.52 19.09
CA ILE A 263 -1.67 -7.36 19.28
C ILE A 263 -2.92 -6.81 18.59
N VAL A 264 -3.05 -5.48 18.54
CA VAL A 264 -4.21 -4.82 17.90
C VAL A 264 -3.93 -4.54 16.43
N PHE A 265 -2.84 -3.83 16.11
CA PHE A 265 -2.68 -3.29 14.76
C PHE A 265 -2.27 -4.36 13.73
N VAL A 266 -1.51 -5.39 14.12
CA VAL A 266 -1.05 -6.41 13.16
C VAL A 266 -2.24 -7.24 12.64
N PRO A 267 -3.07 -7.88 13.49
CA PRO A 267 -4.24 -8.61 12.99
C PRO A 267 -5.25 -7.70 12.28
N ALA A 268 -5.44 -6.46 12.78
CA ALA A 268 -6.37 -5.52 12.18
C ALA A 268 -5.95 -5.10 10.76
N SER A 269 -4.68 -4.77 10.54
CA SER A 269 -4.19 -4.33 9.23
C SER A 269 -4.31 -5.41 8.16
N PHE A 270 -3.98 -6.67 8.48
CA PHE A 270 -4.13 -7.80 7.56
C PHE A 270 -5.60 -8.08 7.24
N ARG A 271 -6.47 -8.02 8.25
CA ARG A 271 -7.93 -8.20 8.08
C ARG A 271 -8.54 -7.09 7.21
N LEU A 272 -8.17 -5.83 7.47
CA LEU A 272 -8.67 -4.68 6.70
C LEU A 272 -8.23 -4.75 5.23
N ALA A 273 -6.96 -5.10 4.98
CA ALA A 273 -6.45 -5.30 3.62
C ALA A 273 -7.21 -6.40 2.89
N ALA A 274 -7.40 -7.57 3.51
CA ALA A 274 -8.17 -8.67 2.93
C ALA A 274 -9.61 -8.26 2.59
N ASN A 275 -10.30 -7.62 3.53
CA ASN A 275 -11.70 -7.24 3.36
C ASN A 275 -11.87 -6.17 2.27
N ALA A 276 -10.97 -5.17 2.22
CA ALA A 276 -10.99 -4.14 1.19
C ALA A 276 -10.80 -4.73 -0.21
N SER A 277 -9.79 -5.59 -0.38
CA SER A 277 -9.51 -6.27 -1.64
C SER A 277 -10.65 -7.15 -2.13
N ARG A 278 -11.27 -7.92 -1.22
CA ARG A 278 -12.42 -8.78 -1.57
C ARG A 278 -13.62 -7.97 -2.05
N ARG A 279 -13.97 -6.91 -1.34
CA ARG A 279 -15.07 -6.00 -1.73
C ARG A 279 -14.81 -5.37 -3.09
N GLU A 280 -13.58 -4.91 -3.33
CA GLU A 280 -13.19 -4.33 -4.61
C GLU A 280 -13.21 -5.36 -5.75
N ALA A 281 -12.75 -6.59 -5.51
CA ALA A 281 -12.81 -7.66 -6.49
C ALA A 281 -14.25 -8.03 -6.88
N GLN A 282 -15.19 -8.03 -5.92
CA GLN A 282 -16.62 -8.26 -6.19
C GLN A 282 -17.20 -7.15 -7.09
N LEU A 283 -16.87 -5.89 -6.83
CA LEU A 283 -17.30 -4.75 -7.67
C LEU A 283 -16.76 -4.82 -9.11
N LEU A 284 -15.61 -5.44 -9.31
CA LEU A 284 -15.04 -5.66 -10.65
C LEU A 284 -15.68 -6.85 -11.39
N ARG A 285 -16.34 -7.77 -10.68
CA ARG A 285 -16.94 -9.00 -11.24
C ARG A 285 -18.46 -8.94 -11.41
N ALA A 286 -19.14 -7.98 -10.79
CA ALA A 286 -20.59 -7.86 -10.89
C ALA A 286 -21.00 -7.73 -12.37
N PRO A 287 -21.98 -8.53 -12.85
CA PRO A 287 -22.50 -8.39 -14.21
C PRO A 287 -23.03 -6.98 -14.41
N ARG A 288 -22.74 -6.40 -15.57
CA ARG A 288 -23.10 -5.03 -15.94
C ARG A 288 -24.11 -5.04 -17.07
#